data_AF-A0A9P7VTA0-F1
#
_entry.id   AF-A0A9P7VTA0-F1
#
_cell.length_a   1.000
_cell.length_b   1.000
_cell.length_c   1.000
_cell.angle_alpha   90.00
_cell.angle_beta   90.00
_cell.angle_gamma   90.00
#
_symmetry.space_group_name_H-M   'P 1'
#
loop_
_entity.id
_entity.type
_entity.pdbx_description
1 polymer ?
#
loop_
_entity_poly.entity_id
_entity_poly.type
_entity_poly.pdbx_seq_one_letter_code
_entity_poly.pdbx_strand_id
1 'polypeptide(L)'
;MVAKISIPVVFYNQIGLRQYPDSPAEFWTVNLFKDEVDNLLEYLGIRDNFDLLGHSWGGIFGSDYASNRMHPGLKHLILANTFCSSKLYLQGGEYWRDHLPDGLGEVIKKHEAEGTTDSQEYKDALVVYRNTHLCTLTPLPEKLLQSIGNAKGNSEWHPEFAMSKRLKDWSVIDLLQNVACPTLLISAPEDDMWEPAGRPFFLNIPKCKWVELQNSTHVPMYEEPDK
;
A
#
# COMPACT_ATOMS: atom_id res chain seq x y z
N MET A 1 -23.21 -17.33 6.83
CA MET A 1 -23.83 -16.15 6.18
C MET A 1 -23.18 -14.92 6.77
N VAL A 2 -22.18 -14.35 6.09
CA VAL A 2 -21.73 -12.99 6.42
C VAL A 2 -22.90 -12.06 6.06
N ALA A 3 -23.39 -11.27 7.02
CA ALA A 3 -24.47 -10.33 6.76
C ALA A 3 -24.04 -9.43 5.60
N LYS A 4 -24.86 -9.30 4.55
CA LYS A 4 -24.63 -8.29 3.51
C LYS A 4 -24.80 -6.92 4.17
N ILE A 5 -23.68 -6.33 4.61
CA ILE A 5 -23.68 -4.99 5.16
C ILE A 5 -23.92 -4.03 3.98
N SER A 6 -24.94 -3.18 4.08
CA SER A 6 -25.28 -2.22 3.03
C SER A 6 -24.42 -0.97 3.16
N ILE A 7 -23.13 -1.07 2.85
CA ILE A 7 -22.20 0.07 2.77
C ILE A 7 -21.94 0.39 1.29
N PRO A 8 -22.25 1.60 0.80
CA PRO A 8 -21.83 2.03 -0.52
C PRO A 8 -20.29 2.07 -0.60
N VAL A 9 -19.72 1.45 -1.63
CA VAL A 9 -18.27 1.42 -1.85
C VAL A 9 -17.93 2.16 -3.13
N VAL A 10 -17.04 3.15 -3.03
CA VAL A 10 -16.52 3.90 -4.17
C VAL A 10 -15.11 3.42 -4.46
N PHE A 11 -14.92 2.82 -5.65
CA PHE A 11 -13.60 2.57 -6.21
C PHE A 11 -13.30 3.67 -7.23
N TYR A 12 -12.10 4.23 -7.19
CA TYR A 12 -11.63 5.15 -8.22
C TYR A 12 -10.16 4.86 -8.56
N ASN A 13 -9.77 5.18 -9.79
CA ASN A 13 -8.37 5.13 -10.21
C ASN A 13 -7.75 6.51 -9.97
N GLN A 14 -6.64 6.56 -9.24
CA GLN A 14 -5.88 7.80 -9.08
C GLN A 14 -5.39 8.34 -10.42
N ILE A 15 -5.31 9.66 -10.54
CA ILE A 15 -4.68 10.37 -11.63
C ILE A 15 -3.27 9.81 -11.90
N GLY A 16 -2.92 9.61 -13.17
CA GLY A 16 -1.61 9.07 -13.56
C GLY A 16 -1.57 7.59 -13.92
N LEU A 17 -2.61 6.79 -13.63
CA LEU A 17 -2.63 5.39 -14.09
C LEU A 17 -2.69 5.26 -15.63
N ARG A 18 -3.29 6.22 -16.33
CA ARG A 18 -3.41 6.26 -17.81
C ARG A 18 -3.45 7.68 -18.39
N GLN A 19 -3.39 8.67 -17.53
CA GLN A 19 -3.63 10.08 -17.84
C GLN A 19 -2.32 10.82 -17.55
N TYR A 20 -2.00 11.82 -18.38
CA TYR A 20 -0.78 12.64 -18.22
C TYR A 20 0.54 11.84 -18.26
N PRO A 21 0.76 10.97 -19.28
CA PRO A 21 1.98 10.16 -19.37
C PRO A 21 3.25 11.00 -19.52
N ASP A 22 3.15 12.23 -20.02
CA ASP A 22 4.30 13.13 -20.24
C ASP A 22 4.53 14.11 -19.07
N SER A 23 3.81 13.94 -17.95
CA SER A 23 3.98 14.82 -16.79
C SER A 23 5.37 14.64 -16.15
N PRO A 24 6.06 15.75 -15.84
CA PRO A 24 7.38 15.68 -15.21
C PRO A 24 7.29 15.06 -13.82
N ALA A 25 8.39 14.48 -13.32
CA ALA A 25 8.41 13.80 -12.02
C ALA A 25 8.01 14.72 -10.85
N GLU A 26 8.16 16.04 -10.99
CA GLU A 26 7.78 17.08 -10.01
C GLU A 26 6.28 17.31 -9.92
N PHE A 27 5.52 16.94 -10.96
CA PHE A 27 4.07 17.04 -10.98
C PHE A 27 3.44 16.11 -9.94
N TRP A 28 3.99 14.91 -9.82
CA TRP A 28 3.53 13.89 -8.89
C TRP A 28 3.98 14.25 -7.47
N THR A 29 3.02 14.61 -6.63
CA THR A 29 3.25 14.94 -5.21
C THR A 29 2.15 14.33 -4.36
N VAL A 30 2.43 14.10 -3.08
CA VAL A 30 1.41 13.67 -2.11
C VAL A 30 0.24 14.65 -2.04
N ASN A 31 0.51 15.96 -2.17
CA ASN A 31 -0.53 16.99 -2.16
C ASN A 31 -1.51 16.88 -3.34
N LEU A 32 -1.02 16.54 -4.54
CA LEU A 32 -1.86 16.30 -5.71
C LEU A 32 -2.93 15.23 -5.42
N PHE A 33 -2.53 14.10 -4.85
CA PHE A 33 -3.45 13.00 -4.53
C PHE A 33 -4.42 13.36 -3.39
N LYS A 34 -3.99 14.20 -2.44
CA LYS A 34 -4.91 14.71 -1.41
C LYS A 34 -5.96 15.65 -2.01
N ASP A 35 -5.56 16.56 -2.90
CA ASP A 35 -6.48 17.46 -3.60
C ASP A 35 -7.45 16.67 -4.51
N GLU A 36 -6.98 15.57 -5.13
CA GLU A 36 -7.83 14.67 -5.91
C GLU A 36 -8.94 14.04 -5.06
N VAL A 37 -8.61 13.54 -3.86
CA VAL A 37 -9.61 12.99 -2.93
C VAL A 37 -10.61 14.06 -2.51
N ASP A 38 -10.14 15.26 -2.12
CA ASP A 38 -11.02 16.38 -1.79
C ASP A 38 -11.99 16.71 -2.94
N ASN A 39 -11.50 16.71 -4.18
CA ASN A 39 -12.33 16.97 -5.36
C ASN A 39 -13.36 15.85 -5.62
N LEU A 40 -12.98 14.59 -5.47
CA LEU A 40 -13.86 13.45 -5.65
C LEU A 40 -14.99 13.44 -4.61
N LEU A 41 -14.65 13.70 -3.35
CA LEU A 41 -15.61 13.76 -2.25
C LEU A 41 -16.65 14.87 -2.46
N GLU A 42 -16.21 16.02 -2.95
CA GLU A 42 -17.08 17.15 -3.32
C GLU A 42 -18.01 16.77 -4.49
N TYR A 43 -17.44 16.22 -5.57
CA TYR A 43 -18.18 15.84 -6.77
C TYR A 43 -19.30 14.83 -6.48
N LEU A 44 -19.01 13.86 -5.61
CA LEU A 44 -19.97 12.83 -5.21
C LEU A 44 -20.95 13.29 -4.13
N GLY A 45 -20.75 14.47 -3.53
CA GLY A 45 -21.59 15.00 -2.45
C GLY A 45 -21.48 14.20 -1.15
N ILE A 46 -20.34 13.56 -0.89
CA ILE A 46 -20.10 12.71 0.30
C ILE A 46 -19.05 13.28 1.26
N ARG A 47 -18.57 14.50 0.99
CA ARG A 47 -17.49 15.17 1.75
C ARG A 47 -17.72 15.22 3.26
N ASP A 48 -18.96 15.36 3.70
CA ASP A 48 -19.28 15.54 5.14
C ASP A 48 -19.37 14.21 5.92
N ASN A 49 -19.38 13.07 5.23
CA ASN A 49 -19.56 11.77 5.85
C ASN A 49 -19.02 10.63 4.98
N PHE A 50 -17.77 10.27 5.18
CA PHE A 50 -17.13 9.17 4.46
C PHE A 50 -16.12 8.41 5.34
N ASP A 51 -15.88 7.17 4.95
CA ASP A 51 -14.78 6.36 5.45
C ASP A 51 -13.72 6.26 4.34
N LEU A 52 -12.44 6.17 4.72
CA LEU A 52 -11.34 6.03 3.78
C LEU A 52 -10.61 4.71 4.03
N LEU A 53 -10.54 3.87 3.01
CA LEU A 53 -9.71 2.66 3.01
C LEU A 53 -8.53 2.86 2.07
N GLY A 54 -7.33 2.75 2.63
CA GLY A 54 -6.08 2.75 1.88
C GLY A 54 -5.38 1.40 2.00
N HIS A 55 -5.20 0.71 0.87
CA HIS A 55 -4.42 -0.52 0.78
C HIS A 55 -3.04 -0.23 0.18
N SER A 56 -1.97 -0.77 0.77
CA SER A 56 -0.59 -0.61 0.23
C SER A 56 -0.23 0.85 0.04
N TRP A 57 0.16 1.24 -1.18
CA TRP A 57 0.32 2.62 -1.63
C TRP A 57 -0.82 3.56 -1.21
N GLY A 58 -2.08 3.11 -1.30
CA GLY A 58 -3.24 3.89 -0.86
C GLY A 58 -3.25 4.17 0.64
N GLY A 59 -2.61 3.33 1.46
CA GLY A 59 -2.47 3.53 2.91
C GLY A 59 -1.44 4.61 3.28
N ILE A 60 -0.36 4.75 2.49
CA ILE A 60 0.59 5.85 2.60
C ILE A 60 -0.15 7.19 2.42
N PHE A 61 -0.98 7.27 1.37
CA PHE A 61 -1.80 8.46 1.14
C PHE A 61 -2.92 8.65 2.14
N GLY A 62 -3.62 7.58 2.52
CA GLY A 62 -4.73 7.65 3.46
C GLY A 62 -4.27 8.15 4.83
N SER A 63 -3.10 7.69 5.29
CA SER A 63 -2.50 8.16 6.55
C SER A 63 -1.98 9.59 6.46
N ASP A 64 -1.33 9.99 5.36
CA ASP A 64 -0.90 11.38 5.15
C ASP A 64 -2.11 12.33 5.05
N TYR A 65 -3.17 11.93 4.33
CA TYR A 65 -4.42 12.68 4.23
C TYR A 65 -5.06 12.87 5.60
N ALA A 66 -5.25 11.79 6.37
CA ALA A 66 -5.91 11.87 7.67
C ALA A 66 -5.13 12.72 8.68
N SER A 67 -3.80 12.62 8.69
CA SER A 67 -2.93 13.34 9.63
C SER A 67 -2.68 14.82 9.26
N ASN A 68 -2.67 15.16 7.97
CA ASN A 68 -2.46 16.54 7.52
C ASN A 68 -3.77 17.31 7.27
N ARG A 69 -4.74 16.70 6.58
CA ARG A 69 -6.01 17.39 6.26
C ARG A 69 -6.93 17.47 7.46
N MET A 70 -6.89 16.45 8.34
CA MET A 70 -7.77 16.34 9.51
C MET A 70 -9.24 16.60 9.14
N HIS A 71 -9.67 16.04 8.01
CA HIS A 71 -10.95 16.39 7.38
C HIS A 71 -12.14 16.02 8.31
N PRO A 72 -13.03 16.95 8.67
CA PRO A 72 -14.10 16.69 9.66
C PRO A 72 -15.14 15.66 9.20
N GLY A 73 -15.26 15.47 7.89
CA GLY A 73 -16.11 14.45 7.29
C GLY A 73 -15.56 13.01 7.33
N LEU A 74 -14.26 12.83 7.61
CA LEU A 74 -13.65 11.49 7.69
C LEU A 74 -14.06 10.81 9.00
N LYS A 75 -14.91 9.78 8.92
CA LYS A 75 -15.45 9.08 10.11
C LYS A 75 -14.59 7.91 10.55
N HIS A 76 -14.06 7.13 9.60
CA HIS A 76 -13.13 6.04 9.89
C HIS A 76 -12.03 5.98 8.85
N LEU A 77 -10.84 5.59 9.31
CA LEU A 77 -9.70 5.29 8.45
C LEU A 77 -9.40 3.77 8.54
N ILE A 78 -9.23 3.12 7.39
CA ILE A 78 -8.74 1.74 7.30
C ILE A 78 -7.41 1.76 6.58
N LEU A 79 -6.35 1.33 7.26
CA LEU A 79 -5.02 1.17 6.72
C LEU A 79 -4.75 -0.32 6.58
N ALA A 80 -4.77 -0.83 5.34
CA ALA A 80 -4.59 -2.25 5.06
C ALA A 80 -3.24 -2.50 4.38
N ASN A 81 -2.42 -3.39 4.95
CA ASN A 81 -1.19 -3.89 4.33
C ASN A 81 -0.33 -2.72 3.83
N THR A 82 0.08 -1.83 4.73
CA THR A 82 0.76 -0.56 4.41
C THR A 82 1.77 -0.19 5.49
N PHE A 83 2.58 0.85 5.25
CA PHE A 83 3.64 1.29 6.15
C PHE A 83 3.61 2.79 6.42
N CYS A 84 4.24 3.20 7.53
CA CYS A 84 4.27 4.60 7.99
C CYS A 84 5.61 5.33 7.72
N SER A 85 6.63 4.61 7.27
CA SER A 85 7.93 5.17 6.89
C SER A 85 8.66 4.29 5.88
N SER A 86 9.26 4.92 4.88
CA SER A 86 10.07 4.24 3.87
C SER A 86 11.32 3.60 4.48
N LYS A 87 11.88 4.17 5.56
CA LYS A 87 13.01 3.56 6.26
C LYS A 87 12.64 2.20 6.86
N LEU A 88 11.47 2.10 7.49
CA LEU A 88 11.00 0.85 8.07
C LEU A 88 10.61 -0.16 6.98
N TYR A 89 10.00 0.31 5.88
CA TYR A 89 9.73 -0.52 4.71
C TYR A 89 11.01 -1.16 4.14
N LEU A 90 12.06 -0.36 3.92
CA LEU A 90 13.34 -0.87 3.42
C LEU A 90 13.99 -1.88 4.38
N GLN A 91 13.88 -1.66 5.69
CA GLN A 91 14.34 -2.63 6.69
C GLN A 91 13.55 -3.94 6.62
N GLY A 92 12.23 -3.87 6.41
CA GLY A 92 11.39 -5.05 6.19
C GLY A 92 11.78 -5.83 4.95
N GLY A 93 12.06 -5.15 3.83
CA GLY A 93 12.54 -5.78 2.61
C GLY A 93 13.87 -6.52 2.81
N GLU A 94 14.82 -5.94 3.55
CA GLU A 94 16.06 -6.63 3.92
C GLU A 94 15.78 -7.87 4.77
N TYR A 95 14.91 -7.73 5.78
CA TYR A 95 14.51 -8.84 6.65
C TYR A 95 13.91 -9.99 5.84
N TRP A 96 12.97 -9.71 4.93
CA TRP A 96 12.33 -10.76 4.13
C TRP A 96 13.31 -11.43 3.17
N ARG A 97 14.21 -10.67 2.54
CA ARG A 97 15.28 -11.25 1.71
C ARG A 97 16.18 -12.18 2.53
N ASP A 98 16.57 -11.79 3.75
CA ASP A 98 17.40 -12.62 4.64
C ASP A 98 16.73 -13.93 5.06
N HIS A 99 15.39 -13.98 5.04
CA HIS A 99 14.60 -15.14 5.47
C HIS A 99 14.05 -15.98 4.31
N LEU A 100 14.35 -15.62 3.06
CA LEU A 100 14.01 -16.46 1.93
C LEU A 100 14.79 -17.79 1.97
N PRO A 101 14.15 -18.92 1.61
CA PRO A 101 14.80 -20.22 1.62
C PRO A 101 15.90 -20.30 0.56
N ASP A 102 16.76 -21.31 0.71
CA ASP A 102 17.73 -21.75 -0.31
C ASP A 102 18.71 -20.68 -0.81
N GLY A 103 18.95 -19.62 -0.01
CA GLY A 103 19.83 -18.52 -0.38
C GLY A 103 19.26 -17.61 -1.48
N LEU A 104 17.96 -17.71 -1.79
CA LEU A 104 17.31 -16.89 -2.81
C LEU A 104 17.38 -15.39 -2.50
N GLY A 105 17.44 -15.01 -1.22
CA GLY A 105 17.70 -13.63 -0.80
C GLY A 105 19.01 -13.07 -1.33
N GLU A 106 20.10 -13.85 -1.23
CA GLU A 106 21.43 -13.45 -1.70
C GLU A 106 21.47 -13.35 -3.23
N VAL A 107 20.73 -14.22 -3.92
CA VAL A 107 20.53 -14.13 -5.39
C VAL A 107 19.87 -12.81 -5.76
N ILE A 108 18.79 -12.42 -5.08
CA ILE A 108 18.08 -11.15 -5.30
C ILE A 108 19.04 -9.98 -5.09
N LYS A 109 19.69 -9.91 -3.91
CA LYS A 109 20.61 -8.82 -3.54
C LYS A 109 21.78 -8.68 -4.52
N LYS A 110 22.36 -9.79 -4.94
CA LYS A 110 23.45 -9.81 -5.93
C LYS A 110 23.00 -9.19 -7.26
N HIS A 111 21.88 -9.65 -7.81
CA HIS A 111 21.39 -9.15 -9.10
C HIS A 111 20.96 -7.68 -9.03
N GLU A 112 20.40 -7.22 -7.92
CA GLU A 112 20.11 -5.79 -7.68
C GLU A 112 21.39 -4.96 -7.64
N ALA A 113 22.41 -5.42 -6.91
CA ALA A 113 23.70 -4.71 -6.80
C ALA A 113 24.49 -4.67 -8.12
N GLU A 114 24.42 -5.75 -8.91
CA GLU A 114 25.08 -5.86 -10.22
C GLU A 114 24.25 -5.27 -11.38
N GLY A 115 23.01 -4.86 -11.13
CA GLY A 115 22.09 -4.35 -12.16
C GLY A 115 21.66 -5.40 -13.19
N THR A 116 21.66 -6.69 -12.81
CA THR A 116 21.37 -7.84 -13.69
C THR A 116 19.96 -8.41 -13.45
N THR A 117 19.00 -7.56 -13.10
CA THR A 117 17.62 -7.92 -12.73
C THR A 117 16.77 -8.49 -13.88
N ASP A 118 17.30 -8.54 -15.11
CA ASP A 118 16.67 -9.22 -16.24
C ASP A 118 17.00 -10.72 -16.33
N SER A 119 17.93 -11.21 -15.49
CA SER A 119 18.32 -12.62 -15.47
C SER A 119 17.14 -13.54 -15.10
N GLN A 120 17.18 -14.77 -15.60
CA GLN A 120 16.19 -15.79 -15.23
C GLN A 120 16.31 -16.14 -13.74
N GLU A 121 17.54 -16.23 -13.23
CA GLU A 121 17.84 -16.53 -11.84
C GLU A 121 17.20 -15.50 -10.87
N TYR A 122 17.31 -14.21 -11.18
CA TYR A 122 16.63 -13.15 -10.42
C TYR A 122 15.11 -13.28 -10.50
N LYS A 123 14.56 -13.50 -11.70
CA LYS A 123 13.12 -13.63 -11.92
C LYS A 123 12.54 -14.80 -11.15
N ASP A 124 13.24 -15.94 -11.12
CA ASP A 124 12.82 -17.15 -10.40
C ASP A 124 12.84 -16.91 -8.88
N ALA A 125 13.91 -16.30 -8.34
CA ALA A 125 13.99 -15.93 -6.93
C ALA A 125 12.88 -14.94 -6.53
N LEU A 126 12.60 -13.95 -7.38
CA LEU A 126 11.56 -12.96 -7.14
C LEU A 126 10.15 -13.56 -7.23
N VAL A 127 9.93 -14.61 -8.02
CA VAL A 127 8.66 -15.35 -8.03
C VAL A 127 8.41 -16.01 -6.68
N VAL A 128 9.45 -16.62 -6.07
CA VAL A 128 9.32 -17.19 -4.73
C VAL A 128 8.96 -16.10 -3.73
N TYR A 129 9.69 -14.98 -3.70
CA TYR A 129 9.37 -13.84 -2.84
C TYR A 129 7.92 -13.37 -2.98
N ARG A 130 7.44 -13.18 -4.21
CA ARG A 130 6.07 -12.72 -4.48
C ARG A 130 5.02 -13.72 -4.04
N ASN A 131 5.24 -15.01 -4.26
CA ASN A 131 4.30 -16.05 -3.86
C ASN A 131 4.28 -16.25 -2.34
N THR A 132 5.37 -15.92 -1.65
CA THR A 132 5.45 -15.98 -0.19
C THR A 132 4.84 -14.75 0.47
N HIS A 133 5.13 -13.54 -0.05
CA HIS A 133 4.85 -12.30 0.68
C HIS A 133 3.80 -11.36 0.05
N LEU A 134 3.44 -11.57 -1.24
CA LEU A 134 2.45 -10.72 -1.91
C LEU A 134 1.10 -11.41 -2.12
N CYS A 135 1.10 -12.65 -2.59
CA CYS A 135 -0.13 -13.41 -2.78
C CYS A 135 0.19 -14.90 -2.87
N THR A 136 -0.40 -15.69 -1.98
CA THR A 136 -0.24 -17.15 -1.94
C THR A 136 -1.16 -17.89 -2.91
N LEU A 137 -2.13 -17.19 -3.52
CA LEU A 137 -3.10 -17.80 -4.42
C LEU A 137 -2.49 -18.10 -5.80
N THR A 138 -2.53 -19.37 -6.18
CA THR A 138 -2.17 -19.84 -7.51
C THR A 138 -3.34 -20.58 -8.15
N PRO A 139 -3.88 -20.11 -9.29
CA PRO A 139 -3.47 -18.92 -10.04
C PRO A 139 -3.82 -17.61 -9.31
N LEU A 140 -3.11 -16.52 -9.64
CA LEU A 140 -3.44 -15.19 -9.14
C LEU A 140 -4.89 -14.82 -9.52
N PRO A 141 -5.65 -14.15 -8.63
CA PRO A 141 -6.98 -13.64 -8.94
C PRO A 141 -6.98 -12.74 -10.19
N GLU A 142 -7.98 -12.90 -11.06
CA GLU A 142 -8.06 -12.20 -12.35
C GLU A 142 -7.99 -10.66 -12.20
N LYS A 143 -8.73 -10.10 -11.23
CA LYS A 143 -8.73 -8.66 -10.95
C LYS A 143 -7.39 -8.15 -10.43
N LEU A 144 -6.68 -8.97 -9.65
CA LEU A 144 -5.31 -8.66 -9.21
C LEU A 144 -4.36 -8.65 -10.41
N LEU A 145 -4.44 -9.68 -11.28
CA LEU A 145 -3.64 -9.76 -12.49
C LEU A 145 -3.89 -8.57 -13.43
N GLN A 146 -5.15 -8.16 -13.60
CA GLN A 146 -5.52 -6.98 -14.38
C GLN A 146 -4.90 -5.70 -13.81
N SER A 147 -4.93 -5.53 -12.48
CA SER A 147 -4.35 -4.37 -11.80
C SER A 147 -2.83 -4.31 -11.98
N ILE A 148 -2.13 -5.45 -11.84
CA ILE A 148 -0.69 -5.57 -12.10
C ILE A 148 -0.38 -5.24 -13.58
N GLY A 149 -1.20 -5.73 -14.51
CA GLY A 149 -1.06 -5.44 -15.94
C GLY A 149 -1.18 -3.95 -16.27
N ASN A 150 -2.06 -3.22 -15.57
CA ASN A 150 -2.21 -1.78 -15.72
C ASN A 150 -0.98 -0.99 -15.25
N ALA A 151 -0.22 -1.50 -14.26
CA ALA A 151 0.99 -0.86 -13.76
C ALA A 151 2.20 -1.09 -14.70
N LYS A 152 2.35 -2.29 -15.27
CA LYS A 152 3.51 -2.68 -16.10
C LYS A 152 3.63 -1.92 -17.43
N GLY A 153 2.53 -1.41 -17.98
CA GLY A 153 2.57 -0.57 -19.19
C GLY A 153 2.98 0.88 -18.95
N ASN A 154 3.20 1.28 -17.69
CA ASN A 154 3.32 2.68 -17.27
C ASN A 154 4.53 2.91 -16.33
N SER A 155 5.52 2.01 -16.30
CA SER A 155 6.48 1.90 -15.18
C SER A 155 7.35 3.13 -14.91
N GLU A 156 7.62 3.98 -15.90
CA GLU A 156 8.40 5.22 -15.67
C GLU A 156 7.55 6.39 -15.18
N TRP A 157 6.25 6.39 -15.47
CA TRP A 157 5.33 7.50 -15.21
C TRP A 157 4.25 7.19 -14.18
N HIS A 158 4.09 5.92 -13.79
CA HIS A 158 3.14 5.53 -12.77
C HIS A 158 3.47 6.30 -11.49
N PRO A 159 2.51 7.00 -10.88
CA PRO A 159 2.82 7.90 -9.78
C PRO A 159 3.54 7.23 -8.61
N GLU A 160 3.22 5.97 -8.31
CA GLU A 160 3.92 5.17 -7.32
C GLU A 160 5.43 5.03 -7.63
N PHE A 161 5.79 4.71 -8.88
CA PHE A 161 7.19 4.58 -9.30
C PHE A 161 7.88 5.95 -9.39
N ALA A 162 7.21 6.97 -9.93
CA ALA A 162 7.73 8.34 -9.98
C ALA A 162 7.98 8.90 -8.58
N MET A 163 7.10 8.58 -7.62
CA MET A 163 7.21 8.99 -6.23
C MET A 163 8.18 8.13 -5.43
N SER A 164 8.50 6.90 -5.82
CA SER A 164 9.39 6.00 -5.06
C SER A 164 10.71 6.67 -4.64
N LYS A 165 11.34 7.42 -5.56
CA LYS A 165 12.55 8.22 -5.27
C LYS A 165 12.29 9.37 -4.30
N ARG A 166 11.14 10.04 -4.43
CA ARG A 166 10.73 11.17 -3.55
C ARG A 166 10.31 10.70 -2.17
N LEU A 167 9.85 9.47 -2.07
CA LEU A 167 9.42 8.85 -0.81
C LEU A 167 10.57 8.19 -0.08
N LYS A 168 11.80 8.18 -0.59
CA LYS A 168 12.95 7.56 0.08
C LYS A 168 13.06 7.95 1.57
N ASP A 169 12.80 9.22 1.88
CA ASP A 169 12.87 9.78 3.24
C ASP A 169 11.48 10.06 3.82
N TRP A 170 10.41 9.57 3.20
CA TRP A 170 9.04 9.80 3.66
C TRP A 170 8.78 9.09 4.99
N SER A 171 8.08 9.81 5.87
CA SER A 171 7.46 9.27 7.06
C SER A 171 6.29 10.14 7.49
N VAL A 172 5.23 9.49 7.97
CA VAL A 172 4.08 10.15 8.60
C VAL A 172 4.09 9.98 10.12
N ILE A 173 5.09 9.29 10.69
CA ILE A 173 5.12 8.87 12.10
C ILE A 173 4.88 10.03 13.06
N ASP A 174 5.54 11.17 12.82
CA ASP A 174 5.48 12.37 13.67
C ASP A 174 4.17 13.16 13.52
N LEU A 175 3.27 12.73 12.63
CA LEU A 175 1.97 13.35 12.38
C LEU A 175 0.81 12.45 12.82
N LEU A 176 1.08 11.20 13.20
CA LEU A 176 0.04 10.20 13.48
C LEU A 176 -0.89 10.59 14.64
N GLN A 177 -0.40 11.36 15.61
CA GLN A 177 -1.21 11.89 16.71
C GLN A 177 -2.31 12.85 16.25
N ASN A 178 -2.19 13.41 15.04
CA ASN A 178 -3.19 14.32 14.46
C ASN A 178 -4.41 13.58 13.89
N VAL A 179 -4.33 12.26 13.69
CA VAL A 179 -5.44 11.47 13.16
C VAL A 179 -6.59 11.45 14.17
N ALA A 180 -7.66 12.19 13.86
CA ALA A 180 -8.78 12.41 14.78
C ALA A 180 -9.83 11.29 14.78
N CYS A 181 -9.97 10.58 13.66
CA CYS A 181 -10.96 9.52 13.48
C CYS A 181 -10.48 8.17 14.04
N PRO A 182 -11.39 7.28 14.48
CA PRO A 182 -11.06 5.89 14.74
C PRO A 182 -10.42 5.23 13.51
N THR A 183 -9.34 4.50 13.74
CA THR A 183 -8.55 3.84 12.70
C THR A 183 -8.51 2.33 12.91
N LEU A 184 -8.68 1.57 11.83
CA LEU A 184 -8.41 0.14 11.78
C LEU A 184 -7.11 -0.09 10.98
N LEU A 185 -6.10 -0.67 11.61
CA LEU A 185 -4.93 -1.23 10.95
C LEU A 185 -5.20 -2.71 10.65
N ILE A 186 -4.98 -3.11 9.41
CA ILE A 186 -5.02 -4.50 8.95
C ILE A 186 -3.63 -4.85 8.42
N SER A 187 -3.05 -5.95 8.88
CA SER A 187 -1.82 -6.53 8.34
C SER A 187 -1.93 -8.04 8.29
N ALA A 188 -0.89 -8.69 7.78
CA ALA A 188 -0.75 -10.14 7.84
C ALA A 188 0.70 -10.53 8.21
N PRO A 189 0.92 -11.69 8.87
CA PRO A 189 2.25 -12.07 9.37
C PRO A 189 3.32 -12.19 8.28
N GLU A 190 2.94 -12.68 7.10
CA GLU A 190 3.83 -12.93 5.96
C GLU A 190 3.76 -11.81 4.91
N ASP A 191 3.12 -10.68 5.21
CA ASP A 191 3.01 -9.54 4.29
C ASP A 191 4.39 -8.90 3.99
N ASP A 192 4.63 -8.55 2.72
CA ASP A 192 5.75 -7.70 2.30
C ASP A 192 5.83 -6.40 3.11
N MET A 193 4.67 -5.91 3.58
CA MET A 193 4.57 -4.83 4.56
C MET A 193 4.85 -5.37 5.96
N TRP A 194 6.15 -5.55 6.22
CA TRP A 194 6.68 -6.05 7.48
C TRP A 194 6.06 -5.34 8.68
N GLU A 195 5.61 -6.11 9.67
CA GLU A 195 4.85 -5.61 10.82
C GLU A 195 5.45 -4.36 11.51
N PRO A 196 6.78 -4.28 11.78
CA PRO A 196 7.40 -3.09 12.35
C PRO A 196 7.23 -1.82 11.52
N ALA A 197 6.99 -1.94 10.21
CA ALA A 197 6.70 -0.81 9.33
C ALA A 197 5.26 -0.29 9.48
N GLY A 198 4.33 -1.13 9.96
CA GLY A 198 2.95 -0.74 10.30
C GLY A 198 2.75 -0.39 11.77
N ARG A 199 3.56 -0.96 12.68
CA ARG A 199 3.44 -0.80 14.14
C ARG A 199 3.26 0.64 14.63
N PRO A 200 3.97 1.66 14.09
CA PRO A 200 3.79 3.03 14.56
C PRO A 200 2.37 3.58 14.35
N PHE A 201 1.60 3.08 13.38
CA PHE A 201 0.18 3.42 13.26
C PHE A 201 -0.58 3.06 14.54
N PHE A 202 -0.38 1.84 15.04
CA PHE A 202 -1.05 1.38 16.26
C PHE A 202 -0.58 2.14 17.51
N LEU A 203 0.71 2.46 17.59
CA LEU A 203 1.29 3.14 18.75
C LEU A 203 0.95 4.63 18.83
N ASN A 204 0.85 5.32 17.68
CA ASN A 204 0.81 6.79 17.65
C ASN A 204 -0.55 7.35 17.20
N ILE A 205 -1.43 6.57 16.57
CA ILE A 205 -2.79 7.03 16.29
C ILE A 205 -3.64 6.88 17.57
N PRO A 206 -4.28 7.95 18.09
CA PRO A 206 -4.95 7.92 19.40
C PRO A 206 -6.06 6.87 19.55
N LYS A 207 -6.71 6.49 18.46
CA LYS A 207 -7.82 5.54 18.43
C LYS A 207 -7.59 4.47 17.35
N CYS A 208 -6.56 3.67 17.51
CA CYS A 208 -6.24 2.58 16.59
C CYS A 208 -6.65 1.22 17.16
N LYS A 209 -7.31 0.40 16.34
CA LYS A 209 -7.39 -1.05 16.52
C LYS A 209 -6.55 -1.72 15.46
N TRP A 210 -5.93 -2.83 15.81
CA TRP A 210 -5.12 -3.59 14.88
C TRP A 210 -5.60 -5.03 14.81
N VAL A 211 -5.82 -5.50 13.59
CA VAL A 211 -6.19 -6.88 13.26
C VAL A 211 -5.14 -7.46 12.33
N GLU A 212 -4.61 -8.62 12.70
CA GLU A 212 -3.70 -9.40 11.86
C GLU A 212 -4.43 -10.61 11.29
N LEU A 213 -4.53 -10.68 9.96
CA LEU A 213 -5.16 -11.77 9.24
C LEU A 213 -4.15 -12.91 9.06
N GLN A 214 -4.35 -13.97 9.84
CA GLN A 214 -3.32 -14.99 10.10
C GLN A 214 -3.02 -15.90 8.91
N ASN A 215 -3.90 -15.98 7.91
CA ASN A 215 -3.71 -16.83 6.72
C ASN A 215 -3.68 -15.99 5.44
N SER A 216 -3.15 -14.78 5.53
CA SER A 216 -3.04 -13.83 4.43
C SER A 216 -1.60 -13.32 4.28
N THR A 217 -1.37 -12.60 3.19
CA THR A 217 -0.14 -11.85 2.88
C THR A 217 -0.52 -10.40 2.55
N HIS A 218 0.02 -9.84 1.46
CA HIS A 218 -0.25 -8.46 1.05
C HIS A 218 -1.68 -8.23 0.54
N VAL A 219 -2.41 -9.28 0.16
CA VAL A 219 -3.72 -9.15 -0.49
C VAL A 219 -4.84 -9.94 0.22
N PRO A 220 -5.08 -9.66 1.51
CA PRO A 220 -6.04 -10.41 2.33
C PRO A 220 -7.47 -10.38 1.76
N MET A 221 -7.83 -9.33 1.03
CA MET A 221 -9.14 -9.23 0.37
C MET A 221 -9.41 -10.33 -0.67
N TYR A 222 -8.37 -11.05 -1.11
CA TYR A 222 -8.48 -12.24 -1.94
C TYR A 222 -8.19 -13.53 -1.17
N GLU A 223 -7.26 -13.51 -0.22
CA GLU A 223 -6.82 -14.71 0.53
C GLU A 223 -7.80 -15.11 1.64
N GLU A 224 -8.37 -14.13 2.36
CA GLU A 224 -9.37 -14.34 3.42
C GLU A 224 -10.59 -13.39 3.25
N PRO A 225 -11.34 -13.45 2.14
CA PRO A 225 -12.33 -12.44 1.75
C PRO A 225 -13.54 -12.30 2.70
N ASP A 226 -13.79 -13.30 3.56
CA ASP A 226 -14.91 -13.31 4.51
C ASP A 226 -14.52 -12.81 5.92
N LYS A 227 -13.24 -12.55 6.17
CA LYS A 227 -12.68 -12.14 7.47
C LYS A 227 -12.53 -10.63 7.58
#